data_AF-A0A8T3YBE4-F1
#
_entry.id   AF-A0A8T3YBE4-F1
#
_cell.length_a   1.000
_cell.length_b   1.000
_cell.length_c   1.000
_cell.angle_alpha   90.00
_cell.angle_beta   90.00
_cell.angle_gamma   90.00
#
_symmetry.space_group_name_H-M   'P 1'
#
loop_
_entity.id
_entity.type
_entity.pdbx_description
1 polymer ?
#
loop_
_entity_poly.entity_id
_entity_poly.type
_entity_poly.pdbx_seq_one_letter_code
_entity_poly.pdbx_strand_id
1 'polypeptide(L)' 'PTPWLDGKHSIFGKVIEKYDVVKAISTVKAGPGDKPVEDVVIKKITINE' A
#
# COMPACT_ATOMS: atom_id res chain seq x y z
N PRO A 1 -5.69 12.61 0.44
CA PRO A 1 -6.73 11.96 -0.41
C PRO A 1 -6.39 12.20 -1.89
N THR A 2 -6.83 11.33 -2.80
CA THR A 2 -6.43 11.36 -4.23
C THR A 2 -7.64 11.35 -5.19
N PRO A 3 -8.53 12.36 -5.15
CA PRO A 3 -9.79 12.37 -5.91
C PRO A 3 -9.62 12.41 -7.44
N TRP A 4 -8.45 12.84 -7.94
CA TRP A 4 -8.18 12.90 -9.39
C TRP A 4 -8.07 11.51 -10.06
N LEU A 5 -8.09 10.43 -9.27
CA LEU A 5 -8.09 9.05 -9.73
C LEU A 5 -9.50 8.45 -9.83
N ASP A 6 -10.52 9.14 -9.31
CA ASP A 6 -11.90 8.65 -9.29
C ASP A 6 -12.40 8.41 -10.73
N GLY A 7 -13.00 7.25 -10.97
CA GLY A 7 -13.44 6.81 -12.31
C GLY A 7 -12.31 6.36 -13.25
N LYS A 8 -11.04 6.57 -12.90
CA LYS A 8 -9.87 6.08 -13.65
C LYS A 8 -9.30 4.78 -13.08
N HIS A 9 -9.50 4.53 -11.78
CA HIS A 9 -9.05 3.33 -11.09
C HIS A 9 -10.21 2.73 -10.29
N SER A 10 -10.50 1.44 -10.51
CA SER A 10 -11.56 0.73 -9.80
C SER A 10 -11.21 0.54 -8.33
N ILE A 11 -12.02 1.09 -7.44
CA ILE A 11 -11.89 0.89 -6.00
C ILE A 11 -12.54 -0.46 -5.65
N PHE A 12 -11.73 -1.43 -5.19
CA PHE A 12 -12.19 -2.79 -4.86
C PHE A 12 -12.09 -3.15 -3.38
N GLY A 13 -11.55 -2.27 -2.53
CA GLY A 13 -11.41 -2.54 -1.10
C GLY A 13 -10.80 -1.37 -0.33
N LYS A 14 -10.78 -1.52 1.00
CA LYS A 14 -10.13 -0.58 1.93
C LYS A 14 -9.48 -1.35 3.08
N VAL A 15 -8.41 -0.79 3.62
CA VAL A 15 -7.76 -1.32 4.83
C VAL A 15 -8.66 -1.00 6.03
N ILE A 16 -9.09 -2.03 6.76
CA ILE A 16 -9.96 -1.88 7.94
C ILE A 16 -9.21 -1.94 9.26
N GLU A 17 -8.03 -2.55 9.28
CA GLU A 17 -7.20 -2.76 10.46
C GLU A 17 -5.73 -2.50 10.14
N LYS A 18 -4.94 -2.14 11.16
CA LYS A 18 -3.48 -1.96 11.08
C LYS A 18 -3.00 -0.96 10.00
N TYR A 19 -3.72 0.16 9.85
CA TYR A 19 -3.35 1.22 8.91
C TYR A 19 -2.03 1.93 9.26
N ASP A 20 -1.61 1.86 10.53
CA ASP A 20 -0.31 2.32 11.01
C ASP A 20 0.86 1.62 10.28
N VAL A 21 0.72 0.31 9.98
CA VAL A 21 1.72 -0.44 9.20
C VAL A 21 1.81 0.10 7.78
N VAL A 22 0.67 0.42 7.15
CA VAL A 22 0.63 1.05 5.82
C VAL A 22 1.36 2.39 5.84
N LYS A 23 1.13 3.19 6.89
CA LYS A 23 1.80 4.49 7.08
C LYS A 23 3.30 4.32 7.28
N ALA A 24 3.73 3.33 8.08
CA ALA A 24 5.15 3.04 8.29
C ALA A 24 5.85 2.67 6.96
N ILE A 25 5.22 1.81 6.16
CA ILE A 25 5.72 1.41 4.83
C ILE A 25 5.86 2.64 3.92
N SER A 26 4.91 3.58 3.95
CA SER A 26 4.96 4.79 3.12
C SER A 26 6.13 5.73 3.44
N THR A 27 6.78 5.56 4.59
CA THR A 27 7.88 6.40 5.07
C THR A 27 9.26 5.75 5.01
N VAL A 28 9.36 4.52 4.49
CA VAL A 28 10.66 3.85 4.34
C VAL A 28 11.54 4.59 3.35
N LYS A 29 12.86 4.44 3.51
CA LYS A 29 13.82 5.07 2.61
C LYS A 29 13.64 4.54 1.18
N ALA A 30 13.34 5.44 0.25
CA ALA A 30 13.28 5.14 -1.18
C ALA A 30 14.62 5.47 -1.86
N GLY A 31 15.00 4.63 -2.82
CA GLY A 31 16.10 4.82 -3.75
C GLY A 31 15.61 5.36 -5.10
N PRO A 32 16.44 5.24 -6.15
CA PRO A 32 16.07 5.68 -7.51
C PRO A 32 14.79 5.02 -8.01
N GLY A 33 13.88 5.82 -8.60
CA GLY A 33 12.59 5.35 -9.13
C GLY A 33 11.56 5.01 -8.05
N ASP A 34 11.65 5.65 -6.87
CA ASP A 34 10.75 5.46 -5.72
C ASP A 34 10.71 4.03 -5.16
N LYS A 35 11.68 3.19 -5.53
CA LYS A 35 11.80 1.83 -5.01
C LYS A 35 12.38 1.86 -3.59
N PRO A 36 11.80 1.17 -2.59
CA PRO A 36 12.40 1.02 -1.27
C PRO A 36 13.84 0.49 -1.33
N VAL A 37 14.72 1.05 -0.49
CA VAL A 37 16.12 0.57 -0.36
C VAL A 37 16.17 -0.80 0.30
N GLU A 38 15.28 -1.04 1.27
CA GLU A 38 15.04 -2.33 1.88
C GLU A 38 13.73 -2.91 1.35
N ASP A 39 13.74 -4.16 0.91
CA ASP A 39 12.57 -4.78 0.27
C ASP A 39 11.44 -5.01 1.28
N VAL A 40 10.26 -4.46 0.97
CA VAL A 40 9.01 -4.70 1.70
C VAL A 40 8.21 -5.76 0.94
N VAL A 41 8.26 -7.00 1.42
CA VAL A 41 7.68 -8.17 0.71
C VAL A 41 6.41 -8.70 1.38
N ILE A 42 5.42 -9.06 0.55
CA ILE A 42 4.22 -9.78 1.00
C ILE A 42 4.58 -11.25 1.19
N LYS A 43 4.51 -11.76 2.42
CA LYS A 43 4.87 -13.16 2.73
C LYS A 43 3.71 -14.15 2.56
N LYS A 44 2.48 -13.73 2.87
CA LYS A 44 1.29 -14.57 2.82
C LYS A 44 0.05 -13.69 2.67
N ILE A 45 -0.93 -14.18 1.92
CA ILE A 45 -2.29 -13.63 1.85
C ILE A 45 -3.25 -14.75 2.22
N THR A 46 -4.21 -14.45 3.09
CA THR A 46 -5.32 -15.34 3.45
C THR A 46 -6.60 -14.66 3.01
N ILE A 47 -7.45 -15.38 2.26
CA ILE A 47 -8.78 -14.92 1.85
C ILE A 47 -9.78 -15.70 2.71
N ASN A 48 -10.66 -14.97 3.37
CA ASN A 48 -11.77 -15.55 4.13
C ASN A 48 -13.04 -15.44 3.27
N GLU A 49 -13.93 -16.42 3.41
CA GLU A 49 -15.25 -16.44 2.78
C GLU A 49 -16.21 -15.46 3.45
#